data_AF-A0A960R4L4-F1
#
_entry.id   AF-A0A960R4L4-F1
#
_cell.length_a   1.000
_cell.length_b   1.000
_cell.length_c   1.000
_cell.angle_alpha   90.00
_cell.angle_beta   90.00
_cell.angle_gamma   90.00
#
_symmetry.space_group_name_H-M   'P 1'
#
loop_
_entity.id
_entity.type
_entity.pdbx_description
1 polymer ?
#
loop_
_entity_poly.entity_id
_entity_poly.type
_entity_poly.pdbx_seq_one_letter_code
_entity_poly.pdbx_strand_id
1 'polypeptide(L)'
;MKHASILLFAIITSGCSPAASNRPVSAPDPRIEANLSEIVAIEERRVKEQKFLCEMGQGNVDDLLAAQERLSEARIELAMEKGQREEVEKELQALLTNQRESLERGEALLEEERESKANVNAARAAVLKAEVRLLRHQQGR
;
A
#
# COMPACT_ATOMS: atom_id res chain seq x y z
N MET A 1 -3.89 -71.45 16.76
CA MET A 1 -3.60 -70.25 17.60
C MET A 1 -4.22 -69.06 16.88
N LYS A 2 -5.35 -68.55 17.38
CA LYS A 2 -5.47 -67.24 18.10
C LYS A 2 -4.92 -66.08 17.24
N HIS A 3 -5.78 -65.33 16.54
CA HIS A 3 -6.29 -63.99 16.93
C HIS A 3 -5.15 -62.96 17.12
N ALA A 4 -5.17 -61.71 16.68
CA ALA A 4 -6.14 -60.86 16.01
C ALA A 4 -5.43 -59.52 15.67
N SER A 5 -6.15 -58.65 14.97
CA SER A 5 -6.13 -57.19 15.16
C SER A 5 -4.87 -56.42 14.78
N ILE A 6 -4.93 -55.76 13.62
CA ILE A 6 -4.40 -54.41 13.49
C ILE A 6 -5.59 -53.48 13.31
N LEU A 7 -5.74 -52.57 14.27
CA LEU A 7 -6.84 -51.63 14.42
C LEU A 7 -6.94 -50.68 13.22
N LEU A 8 -8.17 -50.55 12.75
CA LEU A 8 -8.67 -49.46 11.92
C LEU A 8 -8.81 -48.20 12.79
N PHE A 9 -7.97 -47.20 12.61
CA PHE A 9 -8.25 -45.86 13.14
C PHE A 9 -9.01 -45.06 12.08
N ALA A 10 -10.34 -45.09 12.19
CA ALA A 10 -11.20 -44.12 11.54
C ALA A 10 -11.11 -42.80 12.33
N ILE A 11 -10.34 -41.84 11.83
CA ILE A 11 -10.47 -40.45 12.26
C ILE A 11 -11.56 -39.83 11.38
N ILE A 12 -12.80 -39.91 11.86
CA ILE A 12 -13.86 -39.00 11.44
C ILE A 12 -13.78 -37.82 12.39
N THR A 13 -13.15 -36.74 11.96
CA THR A 13 -13.39 -35.42 12.55
C THR A 13 -14.00 -34.54 11.48
N SER A 14 -15.30 -34.38 11.64
CA SER A 14 -16.21 -33.39 11.07
C SER A 14 -15.55 -32.33 10.20
N GLY A 15 -15.88 -32.39 8.92
CA GLY A 15 -15.77 -31.26 8.03
C GLY A 15 -16.59 -30.09 8.58
N CYS A 16 -15.90 -29.12 9.14
CA CYS A 16 -16.30 -27.73 9.04
C CYS A 16 -15.33 -27.12 8.02
N SER A 17 -15.57 -27.40 6.73
CA SER A 17 -15.02 -26.53 5.70
C SER A 17 -15.68 -25.17 5.93
N PRO A 18 -14.93 -24.09 6.23
CA PRO A 18 -15.50 -22.77 6.01
C PRO A 18 -15.94 -22.78 4.55
N ALA A 19 -17.20 -22.47 4.28
CA ALA A 19 -17.68 -22.30 2.93
C ALA A 19 -16.75 -21.28 2.28
N ALA A 20 -15.78 -21.77 1.50
CA ALA A 20 -14.98 -20.96 0.63
C ALA A 20 -16.01 -20.29 -0.25
N SER A 21 -16.20 -19.00 -0.02
CA SER A 21 -16.99 -18.15 -0.89
C SER A 21 -16.31 -18.23 -2.26
N ASN A 22 -16.70 -19.22 -3.06
CA ASN A 22 -16.37 -19.38 -4.46
C ASN A 22 -17.14 -18.32 -5.25
N ARG A 23 -17.04 -17.06 -4.84
CA ARG A 23 -17.22 -15.98 -5.80
C ARG A 23 -16.06 -16.15 -6.76
N PRO A 24 -16.30 -16.39 -8.06
CA PRO A 24 -15.22 -16.33 -9.02
C PRO A 24 -14.55 -14.97 -8.82
N VAL A 25 -13.27 -14.99 -8.45
CA VAL A 25 -12.44 -13.79 -8.54
C VAL A 25 -12.53 -13.42 -10.01
N SER A 26 -13.30 -12.36 -10.30
CA SER A 26 -13.41 -11.87 -11.66
C SER A 26 -11.99 -11.63 -12.15
N ALA A 27 -11.66 -12.14 -13.33
CA ALA A 27 -10.39 -11.78 -13.95
C ALA A 27 -10.28 -10.25 -13.98
N PRO A 28 -9.07 -9.68 -13.76
CA PRO A 28 -8.84 -8.24 -13.84
C PRO A 28 -9.44 -7.67 -15.13
N ASP A 29 -10.17 -6.55 -15.05
CA ASP A 29 -10.69 -5.92 -16.27
C ASP A 29 -9.51 -5.26 -16.99
N PRO A 30 -9.17 -5.67 -18.22
CA PRO A 30 -7.99 -5.15 -18.91
C PRO A 30 -8.05 -3.63 -19.13
N ARG A 31 -9.25 -3.02 -19.09
CA ARG A 31 -9.41 -1.57 -19.14
C ARG A 31 -9.02 -0.89 -17.83
N ILE A 32 -9.30 -1.53 -16.69
CA ILE A 32 -8.86 -1.04 -15.36
C ILE A 32 -7.35 -1.08 -15.30
N GLU A 33 -6.72 -2.20 -15.67
CA GLU A 33 -5.25 -2.32 -15.68
C GLU A 33 -4.60 -1.29 -16.62
N ALA A 34 -5.16 -1.07 -17.81
CA ALA A 34 -4.65 -0.07 -18.76
C ALA A 34 -4.75 1.36 -18.18
N ASN A 35 -5.89 1.72 -17.60
CA ASN A 35 -6.07 3.04 -16.99
C ASN A 35 -5.13 3.26 -15.79
N LEU A 36 -4.99 2.26 -14.91
CA LEU A 36 -4.07 2.32 -13.78
C LEU A 36 -2.62 2.44 -14.23
N SER A 37 -2.24 1.73 -15.30
CA SER A 37 -0.91 1.84 -15.89
C SER A 37 -0.65 3.24 -16.47
N GLU A 38 -1.66 3.85 -17.10
CA GLU A 38 -1.57 5.23 -17.59
C GLU A 38 -1.43 6.24 -16.45
N ILE A 39 -2.19 6.08 -15.36
CA ILE A 39 -2.08 6.92 -14.16
C ILE A 39 -0.67 6.84 -13.57
N VAL A 40 -0.11 5.64 -13.43
CA VAL A 40 1.27 5.44 -12.97
C VAL A 40 2.24 6.20 -13.88
N ALA A 41 2.12 6.07 -15.20
CA ALA A 41 3.00 6.77 -16.14
C ALA A 41 2.88 8.30 -16.06
N ILE A 42 1.70 8.84 -15.76
CA ILE A 42 1.48 10.28 -15.53
C ILE A 42 2.19 10.73 -14.26
N GLU A 43 2.00 10.02 -13.14
CA GLU A 43 2.61 10.40 -11.86
C GLU A 43 4.15 10.19 -11.88
N GLU A 44 4.67 9.21 -12.61
CA GLU A 44 6.11 9.05 -12.81
C GLU A 44 6.73 10.26 -13.53
N ARG A 45 6.08 10.76 -14.59
CA ARG A 45 6.51 11.99 -15.26
C ARG A 45 6.47 13.17 -14.30
N ARG A 46 5.42 13.28 -13.49
CA ARG A 46 5.26 14.35 -12.50
C ARG A 46 6.37 14.33 -11.45
N VAL A 47 6.70 13.17 -10.90
CA VAL A 47 7.82 13.02 -9.96
C VAL A 47 9.14 13.40 -10.63
N LYS A 48 9.37 12.99 -11.87
CA LYS A 48 10.58 13.34 -12.62
C LYS A 48 10.71 14.85 -12.84
N GLU A 49 9.61 15.50 -13.21
CA GLU A 49 9.56 16.96 -13.38
C GLU A 49 9.80 17.70 -12.07
N GLN A 50 9.14 17.30 -10.98
CA GLN A 50 9.34 17.93 -9.67
C GLN A 50 10.76 17.74 -9.15
N LYS A 51 11.33 16.54 -9.33
CA LYS A 51 12.71 16.26 -8.96
C LYS A 51 13.68 17.17 -9.73
N PHE A 52 13.47 17.30 -11.04
CA PHE A 52 14.27 18.21 -11.87
C PHE A 52 14.15 19.67 -11.40
N LEU A 53 12.94 20.15 -11.08
CA LEU A 53 12.74 21.50 -10.54
C LEU A 53 13.47 21.71 -9.21
N CYS A 54 13.40 20.73 -8.29
CA CYS A 54 14.14 20.78 -7.02
C CYS A 54 15.66 20.80 -7.24
N GLU A 55 16.19 19.99 -8.15
CA GLU A 55 17.62 19.97 -8.51
C GLU A 55 18.10 21.31 -9.09
N MET A 56 17.22 22.03 -9.79
CA MET A 56 17.47 23.36 -10.32
C MET A 56 17.26 24.50 -9.29
N GLY A 57 16.87 24.17 -8.05
CA GLY A 57 16.53 25.15 -7.01
C GLY A 57 15.25 25.94 -7.28
N GLN A 58 14.41 25.47 -8.21
CA GLN A 58 13.16 26.11 -8.62
C GLN A 58 11.91 25.37 -8.10
N GLY A 59 12.09 24.16 -7.57
CA GLY A 59 11.00 23.30 -7.08
C GLY A 59 10.79 23.39 -5.58
N ASN A 60 9.55 23.15 -5.16
CA ASN A 60 9.20 22.99 -3.76
C ASN A 60 9.33 21.51 -3.36
N VAL A 61 10.04 21.24 -2.27
CA VAL A 61 10.19 19.87 -1.74
C VAL A 61 8.83 19.28 -1.35
N ASP A 62 7.89 20.09 -0.89
CA ASP A 62 6.56 19.60 -0.49
C ASP A 62 5.76 19.15 -1.73
N ASP A 63 5.95 19.82 -2.89
CA ASP A 63 5.35 19.41 -4.16
C ASP A 63 5.96 18.09 -4.68
N LEU A 64 7.27 17.89 -4.46
CA LEU A 64 7.95 16.64 -4.77
C LEU A 64 7.43 15.48 -3.91
N LEU A 65 7.33 15.67 -2.59
CA LEU A 65 6.80 14.68 -1.67
C LEU A 65 5.35 14.31 -2.02
N ALA A 66 4.51 15.31 -2.32
CA ALA A 66 3.13 15.08 -2.75
C ALA A 66 3.05 14.32 -4.09
N ALA A 67 3.97 14.56 -5.03
CA ALA A 67 4.03 13.79 -6.27
C ALA A 67 4.49 12.34 -6.03
N GLN A 68 5.45 12.12 -5.13
CA GLN A 68 5.91 10.79 -4.76
C GLN A 68 4.83 9.99 -4.02
N GLU A 69 4.05 10.62 -3.15
CA GLU A 69 2.88 10.02 -2.49
C GLU A 69 1.86 9.53 -3.53
N ARG A 70 1.44 10.41 -4.46
CA ARG A 70 0.50 10.03 -5.54
C ARG A 70 1.02 8.89 -6.41
N LEU A 71 2.32 8.87 -6.71
CA LEU A 71 2.93 7.78 -7.46
C LEU A 71 2.85 6.45 -6.69
N SER A 72 3.19 6.45 -5.40
CA SER A 72 3.07 5.24 -4.57
C SER A 72 1.62 4.75 -4.49
N GLU A 73 0.65 5.65 -4.33
CA GLU A 73 -0.77 5.28 -4.33
C GLU A 73 -1.20 4.63 -5.66
N ALA A 74 -0.84 5.23 -6.80
CA ALA A 74 -1.16 4.69 -8.11
C ALA A 74 -0.52 3.30 -8.34
N ARG A 75 0.72 3.10 -7.88
CA ARG A 75 1.41 1.81 -7.97
C ARG A 75 0.79 0.75 -7.07
N ILE A 76 0.34 1.13 -5.87
CA ILE A 76 -0.41 0.21 -4.98
C ILE A 76 -1.68 -0.26 -5.68
N GLU A 77 -2.46 0.64 -6.27
CA GLU A 77 -3.69 0.28 -6.98
C GLU A 77 -3.42 -0.66 -8.16
N LEU A 78 -2.41 -0.36 -8.99
CA LEU A 78 -2.02 -1.23 -10.10
C LEU A 78 -1.53 -2.61 -9.63
N ALA A 79 -0.71 -2.66 -8.57
CA ALA A 79 -0.21 -3.91 -8.02
C ALA A 79 -1.33 -4.74 -7.40
N MET A 80 -2.32 -4.11 -6.76
CA MET A 80 -3.51 -4.77 -6.25
C MET A 80 -4.35 -5.38 -7.39
N GLU A 81 -4.60 -4.63 -8.47
CA GLU A 81 -5.34 -5.11 -9.64
C GLU A 81 -4.64 -6.32 -10.28
N LYS A 82 -3.30 -6.31 -10.31
CA LYS A 82 -2.47 -7.41 -10.84
C LYS A 82 -2.30 -8.59 -9.87
N GLY A 83 -2.81 -8.51 -8.63
CA GLY A 83 -2.58 -9.52 -7.60
C GLY A 83 -1.11 -9.65 -7.16
N GLN A 84 -0.30 -8.61 -7.38
CA GLN A 84 1.14 -8.59 -7.07
C GLN A 84 1.38 -8.23 -5.61
N ARG A 85 1.16 -9.18 -4.70
CA ARG A 85 1.20 -8.95 -3.25
C ARG A 85 2.52 -8.35 -2.76
N GLU A 86 3.66 -8.81 -3.26
CA GLU A 86 4.98 -8.29 -2.85
C GLU A 86 5.18 -6.84 -3.31
N GLU A 87 4.72 -6.48 -4.50
CA GLU A 87 4.82 -5.11 -5.01
C GLU A 87 3.89 -4.16 -4.24
N VAL A 88 2.69 -4.62 -3.85
CA VAL A 88 1.82 -3.85 -2.94
C VAL A 88 2.50 -3.56 -1.61
N GLU A 89 3.19 -4.55 -1.03
CA GLU A 89 3.90 -4.35 0.24
C GLU A 89 5.04 -3.33 0.10
N LYS A 90 5.84 -3.47 -0.95
CA LYS A 90 6.94 -2.56 -1.26
C LYS A 90 6.45 -1.11 -1.43
N GLU A 91 5.37 -0.91 -2.18
CA GLU A 91 4.85 0.42 -2.44
C GLU A 91 4.12 1.02 -1.22
N LEU A 92 3.52 0.19 -0.35
CA LEU A 92 3.03 0.63 0.97
C LEU A 92 4.16 1.08 1.89
N GLN A 93 5.31 0.40 1.86
CA GLN A 93 6.50 0.83 2.62
C GLN A 93 7.09 2.14 2.06
N ALA A 94 7.09 2.33 0.74
CA ALA A 94 7.51 3.57 0.10
C ALA A 94 6.57 4.73 0.50
N LEU A 95 5.24 4.52 0.43
CA LEU A 95 4.23 5.48 0.86
C LEU A 95 4.44 5.90 2.32
N LEU A 96 4.66 4.93 3.22
CA LEU A 96 4.89 5.19 4.64
C LEU A 96 6.16 6.03 4.87
N THR A 97 7.23 5.76 4.12
CA THR A 97 8.47 6.54 4.18
C THR A 97 8.20 7.99 3.79
N ASN A 98 7.56 8.23 2.64
CA ASN A 98 7.25 9.59 2.17
C ASN A 98 6.37 10.37 3.16
N GLN A 99 5.36 9.71 3.76
CA GLN A 99 4.48 10.35 4.73
C GLN A 99 5.18 10.66 6.06
N ARG A 100 6.15 9.84 6.48
CA ARG A 100 6.98 10.12 7.66
C ARG A 100 7.89 11.32 7.41
N GLU A 101 8.52 11.40 6.24
CA GLU A 101 9.33 12.56 5.85
C GLU A 101 8.49 13.84 5.81
N SER A 102 7.27 13.77 5.27
CA SER A 102 6.33 14.90 5.27
C SER A 102 5.93 15.31 6.69
N LEU A 103 5.67 14.35 7.59
CA LEU A 103 5.37 14.64 8.98
C LEU A 103 6.54 15.29 9.70
N GLU A 104 7.76 14.77 9.57
CA GLU A 104 8.97 15.33 10.18
C GLU A 104 9.20 16.78 9.74
N ARG A 105 9.06 17.05 8.44
CA ARG A 105 9.13 18.43 7.91
C ARG A 105 8.04 19.32 8.47
N GLY A 106 6.80 18.83 8.52
CA GLY A 106 5.67 19.56 9.09
C GLY A 106 5.87 19.89 10.57
N GLU A 107 6.43 18.96 11.34
CA GLU A 107 6.79 19.16 12.75
C GLU A 107 7.88 20.23 12.91
N ALA A 108 8.94 20.17 12.10
CA ALA A 108 9.99 21.20 12.10
C ALA A 108 9.45 22.59 11.72
N LEU A 109 8.57 22.68 10.71
CA LEU A 109 7.95 23.95 10.32
C LEU A 109 6.97 24.47 11.37
N LEU A 110 6.32 23.59 12.13
CA LEU A 110 5.46 23.98 13.25
C LEU A 110 6.28 24.58 14.40
N GLU A 111 7.47 24.04 14.69
CA GLU A 111 8.41 24.62 15.66
C GLU A 111 8.86 26.04 15.26
N GLU A 112 8.97 26.30 13.96
CA GLU A 112 9.27 27.62 13.39
C GLU A 112 8.03 28.54 13.27
N GLU A 113 6.85 28.11 13.73
CA GLU A 113 5.55 28.82 13.55
C GLU A 113 5.16 29.06 12.07
N ARG A 114 5.70 28.26 11.15
CA ARG A 114 5.47 28.34 9.69
C ARG A 114 4.48 27.31 9.17
N GLU A 115 4.02 26.42 10.04
CA GLU A 115 3.00 25.41 9.73
C GLU A 115 1.92 25.39 10.83
N SER A 116 0.69 25.05 10.45
CA SER A 116 -0.40 24.92 11.40
C SER A 116 -0.40 23.53 12.06
N LYS A 117 -0.76 23.49 13.36
CA LYS A 117 -0.97 22.22 14.07
C LYS A 117 -2.02 21.33 13.38
N ALA A 118 -2.98 21.93 12.67
CA ALA A 118 -3.97 21.18 11.90
C ALA A 118 -3.33 20.40 10.74
N ASN A 119 -2.39 21.00 10.01
CA ASN A 119 -1.68 20.36 8.90
C ASN A 119 -0.75 19.25 9.40
N VAL A 120 -0.02 19.48 10.50
CA VAL A 120 0.80 18.43 11.14
C VAL A 120 -0.06 17.25 11.60
N ASN A 121 -1.24 17.52 12.19
CA ASN A 121 -2.17 16.45 12.56
C ASN A 121 -2.71 15.68 11.34
N ALA A 122 -2.92 16.35 10.21
CA ALA A 122 -3.32 15.70 8.97
C ALA A 122 -2.21 14.76 8.45
N ALA A 123 -0.95 15.22 8.44
CA ALA A 123 0.21 14.40 8.08
C ALA A 123 0.36 13.19 9.03
N ARG A 124 0.18 13.41 10.34
CA ARG A 124 0.20 12.33 11.33
C ARG A 124 -0.90 11.31 11.09
N ALA A 125 -2.10 11.76 10.74
CA ALA A 125 -3.19 10.86 10.37
C ALA A 125 -2.90 10.08 9.08
N ALA A 126 -2.19 10.67 8.11
CA ALA A 126 -1.77 10.00 6.89
C ALA A 126 -0.80 8.84 7.22
N VAL A 127 0.26 9.10 8.01
CA VAL A 127 1.20 8.08 8.50
C VAL A 127 0.47 6.90 9.14
N LEU A 128 -0.43 7.17 10.10
CA LEU A 128 -1.20 6.13 10.77
C LEU A 128 -2.07 5.32 9.79
N LYS A 129 -2.66 5.97 8.77
CA LYS A 129 -3.42 5.27 7.73
C LYS A 129 -2.53 4.35 6.89
N ALA A 130 -1.33 4.80 6.49
CA ALA A 130 -0.40 3.94 5.75
C ALA A 130 0.09 2.76 6.60
N GLU A 131 0.39 2.97 7.89
CA GLU A 131 0.75 1.89 8.82
C GLU A 131 -0.38 0.85 8.92
N VAL A 132 -1.63 1.30 9.08
CA VAL A 132 -2.80 0.40 9.10
C VAL A 132 -2.94 -0.36 7.79
N ARG A 133 -2.75 0.29 6.63
CA ARG A 133 -2.81 -0.38 5.32
C ARG A 133 -1.72 -1.45 5.19
N LEU A 134 -0.48 -1.14 5.58
CA LEU A 134 0.64 -2.07 5.56
C LEU A 134 0.39 -3.27 6.48
N LEU A 135 -0.06 -3.04 7.72
CA LEU A 135 -0.37 -4.10 8.67
C LEU A 135 -1.50 -5.01 8.19
N ARG A 136 -2.55 -4.44 7.59
CA ARG A 136 -3.65 -5.22 6.98
C ARG A 136 -3.15 -6.11 5.86
N HIS A 137 -2.35 -5.56 4.95
CA HIS A 137 -1.76 -6.31 3.84
C HIS A 137 -0.88 -7.47 4.32
N GLN A 138 -0.04 -7.25 5.33
CA GLN A 138 0.79 -8.29 5.95
C GLN A 138 -0.06 -9.39 6.61
N GLN A 139 -1.22 -9.03 7.16
CA GLN A 139 -2.20 -9.97 7.71
C GLN A 139 -3.08 -10.65 6.66
N GLY A 140 -2.97 -10.27 5.38
CA GLY A 140 -3.82 -10.77 4.29
C GLY A 140 -5.26 -10.24 4.36
N ARG A 141 -5.44 -9.02 4.84
CA ARG A 141 -6.73 -8.33 5.00
C ARG A 141 -6.84 -7.09 4.11
#